data_AF-A0A7J0BIW1-F1
#
_entry.id   AF-A0A7J0BIW1-F1
#
_cell.length_a   1.000
_cell.length_b   1.000
_cell.length_c   1.000
_cell.angle_alpha   90.00
_cell.angle_beta   90.00
_cell.angle_gamma   90.00
#
_symmetry.space_group_name_H-M   'P 1'
#
loop_
_entity.id
_entity.type
_entity.pdbx_description
1 polymer ?
#
loop_
_entity_poly.entity_id
_entity_poly.type
_entity_poly.pdbx_seq_one_letter_code
_entity_poly.pdbx_strand_id
1 'polypeptide(L)'
;MIVCLAQYNDRLASLFESADTYAIHQVQENDARLLGTVPVDGLARKDRLDLLTRYSVALLVCGALCGCDQRVLSEAGVAVKPWVCGSADDVLTALRSNALRPDVQGSDAQGSDALESLTMPGCRNMRGGGGMRQQGRCRHGSPFPVSTGNAPDQTYGQTPGHEHDAFLQTDATEQGDIMKIAITAQGTSLESPLDPRFGRAAGFLIVDEASGNTEYRDNSQNLNLPQGAGIQAAMNVADTGARTLITGHVGPKAFLALNKGNIAVYYSEATTAAEALEAFKRGELSKADAPDREGHW
;
A
#
# COMPACT_ATOMS: atom_id res chain seq x y z
N MET A 1 -2.87 18.41 23.49
CA MET A 1 -1.91 17.82 22.52
C MET A 1 -2.57 17.63 21.16
N ILE A 2 -1.78 17.61 20.08
CA ILE A 2 -2.29 17.31 18.73
C ILE A 2 -2.29 15.80 18.54
N VAL A 3 -3.43 15.24 18.16
CA VAL A 3 -3.64 13.81 17.97
C VAL A 3 -4.11 13.55 16.55
N CYS A 4 -3.50 12.59 15.89
CA CYS A 4 -3.96 12.10 14.59
C CYS A 4 -4.67 10.76 14.77
N LEU A 5 -5.89 10.66 14.25
CA LEU A 5 -6.61 9.41 14.11
C LEU A 5 -6.52 8.94 12.66
N ALA A 6 -5.96 7.75 12.44
CA ALA A 6 -5.95 7.12 11.11
C ALA A 6 -7.29 6.45 10.85
N GLN A 7 -8.13 7.04 10.00
CA GLN A 7 -9.51 6.63 9.78
C GLN A 7 -9.72 5.95 8.42
N TYR A 8 -10.71 5.07 8.39
CA TYR A 8 -11.30 4.53 7.17
C TYR A 8 -12.82 4.67 7.31
N ASN A 9 -13.43 5.56 6.55
CA ASN A 9 -14.80 6.06 6.76
C ASN A 9 -15.00 6.66 8.18
N ASP A 10 -15.94 6.12 8.97
CA ASP A 10 -16.34 6.63 10.29
C ASP A 10 -15.60 5.96 11.47
N ARG A 11 -14.64 5.07 11.17
CA ARG A 11 -13.94 4.25 12.17
C ARG A 11 -12.42 4.31 12.01
N LEU A 12 -11.69 3.86 13.03
CA LEU A 12 -10.25 3.67 12.90
C LEU A 12 -9.92 2.60 11.85
N ALA A 13 -8.90 2.89 11.04
CA ALA A 13 -8.36 1.97 10.06
C ALA A 13 -7.65 0.79 10.74
N SER A 14 -7.90 -0.44 10.26
CA SER A 14 -7.27 -1.66 10.77
C SER A 14 -5.75 -1.66 10.56
N LEU A 15 -5.28 -1.08 9.47
CA LEU A 15 -3.86 -0.84 9.17
C LEU A 15 -3.65 0.65 8.92
N PHE A 16 -2.51 1.18 9.32
CA PHE A 16 -2.13 2.57 9.05
C PHE A 16 -2.16 2.91 7.55
N GLU A 17 -1.76 1.95 6.72
CA GLU A 17 -1.73 2.08 5.25
C GLU A 17 -3.12 2.03 4.62
N SER A 18 -4.10 1.40 5.28
CA SER A 18 -5.48 1.30 4.78
C SER A 18 -6.36 2.49 5.15
N ALA A 19 -5.80 3.51 5.80
CA ALA A 19 -6.55 4.71 6.15
C ALA A 19 -6.81 5.54 4.89
N ASP A 20 -8.03 6.01 4.72
CA ASP A 20 -8.42 6.95 3.65
C ASP A 20 -8.23 8.41 4.10
N THR A 21 -8.29 8.67 5.41
CA THR A 21 -8.33 10.01 5.99
C THR A 21 -7.54 10.06 7.29
N TYR A 22 -6.79 11.14 7.50
CA TYR A 22 -6.20 11.51 8.79
C TYR A 22 -7.00 12.63 9.42
N ALA A 23 -7.64 12.34 10.55
CA ALA A 23 -8.38 13.33 11.32
C ALA A 23 -7.50 13.89 12.44
N ILE A 24 -7.16 15.17 12.31
CA ILE A 24 -6.28 15.88 13.23
C ILE A 24 -7.14 16.57 14.28
N HIS A 25 -6.97 16.16 15.53
CA HIS A 25 -7.69 16.67 16.68
C HIS A 25 -6.73 17.38 17.63
N GLN A 26 -7.18 18.51 18.18
CA GLN A 26 -6.59 19.10 19.36
C GLN A 26 -7.33 18.56 20.58
N VAL A 27 -6.66 17.71 21.36
CA VAL A 27 -7.22 17.11 22.57
C VAL A 27 -6.68 17.83 23.81
N GLN A 28 -7.59 18.28 24.66
CA GLN A 28 -7.35 18.81 26.01
C GLN A 28 -8.05 17.92 27.04
N GLU A 29 -7.86 18.15 28.34
CA GLU A 29 -8.39 17.25 29.39
C GLU A 29 -9.91 17.03 29.32
N ASN A 30 -10.69 18.03 28.90
CA ASN A 30 -12.15 17.95 28.84
C ASN A 30 -12.75 18.20 27.45
N ASP A 31 -11.93 18.47 26.44
CA ASP A 31 -12.41 18.83 25.11
C ASP A 31 -11.54 18.22 24.01
N ALA A 32 -12.17 17.81 22.92
CA ALA A 32 -11.51 17.27 21.74
C ALA A 32 -12.06 17.99 20.51
N ARG A 33 -11.29 18.95 19.99
CA ARG A 33 -11.68 19.74 18.84
C ARG A 33 -11.03 19.21 17.57
N LEU A 34 -11.83 18.92 16.54
CA LEU A 34 -11.32 18.63 15.21
C LEU A 34 -10.69 19.90 14.61
N LEU A 35 -9.40 19.84 14.26
CA LEU A 35 -8.69 20.91 13.57
C LEU A 35 -8.84 20.80 12.04
N GLY A 36 -8.95 19.57 11.53
CA GLY A 36 -9.17 19.31 10.13
C GLY A 36 -8.99 17.84 9.77
N THR A 37 -9.42 17.49 8.57
CA THR A 37 -9.21 16.16 7.98
C THR A 37 -8.34 16.27 6.74
N VAL A 38 -7.44 15.32 6.57
CA VAL A 38 -6.53 15.25 5.42
C VAL A 38 -6.82 13.95 4.68
N PRO A 39 -7.27 13.98 3.42
CA PRO A 39 -7.39 12.78 2.62
C PRO A 39 -6.00 12.22 2.33
N VAL A 40 -5.82 10.92 2.57
CA VAL A 40 -4.54 10.22 2.39
C VAL A 40 -4.64 9.00 1.47
N ASP A 41 -5.82 8.74 0.90
CA ASP A 41 -5.99 7.69 -0.12
C ASP A 41 -5.02 7.90 -1.30
N GLY A 42 -4.39 6.82 -1.75
CA GLY A 42 -3.41 6.85 -2.84
C GLY A 42 -2.05 7.46 -2.51
N LEU A 43 -1.84 8.06 -1.33
CA LEU A 43 -0.54 8.63 -0.94
C LEU A 43 0.52 7.54 -0.70
N ALA A 44 1.75 7.83 -1.12
CA ALA A 44 2.88 6.95 -0.84
C ALA A 44 3.17 6.88 0.66
N ARG A 45 3.73 5.76 1.11
CA ARG A 45 4.03 5.50 2.52
C ARG A 45 4.88 6.61 3.17
N LYS A 46 5.88 7.13 2.44
CA LYS A 46 6.74 8.22 2.94
C LYS A 46 5.94 9.50 3.20
N ASP A 47 5.10 9.91 2.24
CA ASP A 47 4.32 11.14 2.34
C ASP A 47 3.34 11.08 3.52
N ARG A 48 2.77 9.90 3.79
CA ARG A 48 1.90 9.67 4.94
C ARG A 48 2.61 9.91 6.28
N LEU A 49 3.87 9.49 6.40
CA LEU A 49 4.68 9.74 7.60
C LEU A 49 5.07 11.22 7.69
N ASP A 50 5.49 11.81 6.58
CA ASP A 50 5.87 13.23 6.51
C ASP A 50 4.72 14.15 6.92
N LEU A 51 3.46 13.81 6.57
CA LEU A 51 2.28 14.57 7.00
C LEU A 51 2.18 14.62 8.52
N LEU A 52 2.38 13.50 9.23
CA LEU A 52 2.28 13.46 10.68
C LEU A 52 3.31 14.38 11.35
N THR A 53 4.53 14.39 10.83
CA THR A 53 5.60 15.28 11.31
C THR A 53 5.29 16.74 10.97
N ARG A 54 4.78 17.04 9.77
CA ARG A 54 4.42 18.40 9.34
C ARG A 54 3.29 19.02 10.17
N TYR A 55 2.30 18.23 10.55
CA TYR A 55 1.21 18.68 11.42
C TYR A 55 1.58 18.72 12.90
N SER A 56 2.85 18.47 13.25
CA SER A 56 3.34 18.43 14.64
C SER A 56 2.47 17.55 15.54
N VAL A 57 2.09 16.38 15.01
CA VAL A 57 1.25 15.42 15.72
C VAL A 57 2.04 14.86 16.90
N ALA A 58 1.50 15.00 18.11
CA ALA A 58 2.13 14.45 19.31
C ALA A 58 1.82 12.96 19.50
N LEU A 59 0.62 12.52 19.07
CA LEU A 59 0.17 11.13 19.19
C LEU A 59 -0.56 10.67 17.93
N LEU A 60 -0.12 9.56 17.35
CA LEU A 60 -0.83 8.82 16.32
C LEU A 60 -1.59 7.65 16.96
N VAL A 61 -2.89 7.53 16.66
CA VAL A 61 -3.71 6.38 17.05
C VAL A 61 -4.14 5.62 15.80
N CYS A 62 -3.84 4.32 15.75
CA CYS A 62 -4.14 3.45 14.61
C CYS A 62 -4.33 1.98 15.01
N GLY A 63 -4.92 1.18 14.12
CA GLY A 63 -5.06 -0.26 14.29
C GLY A 63 -3.72 -1.01 14.30
N ALA A 64 -2.99 -1.02 13.20
CA ALA A 64 -1.66 -1.65 13.16
C ALA A 64 -0.68 -0.84 12.30
N LEU A 65 0.60 -0.88 12.69
CA LEU A 65 1.70 -0.18 12.04
C LEU A 65 2.94 -1.08 12.04
N CYS A 66 3.78 -1.04 10.99
CA CYS A 66 5.04 -1.78 11.02
C CYS A 66 6.01 -1.18 12.05
N GLY A 67 6.86 -2.02 12.66
CA GLY A 67 7.87 -1.55 13.60
C GLY A 67 8.89 -0.57 13.01
N CYS A 68 9.11 -0.65 11.69
CA CYS A 68 9.90 0.30 10.92
C CYS A 68 9.33 1.73 10.99
N ASP A 69 8.04 1.90 10.67
CA ASP A 69 7.37 3.19 10.66
C ASP A 69 7.19 3.73 12.07
N GLN A 70 6.89 2.85 13.02
CA GLN A 70 6.82 3.23 14.42
C GLN A 70 8.14 3.83 14.90
N ARG A 71 9.27 3.25 14.49
CA ARG A 71 10.61 3.77 14.82
C ARG A 71 10.85 5.14 14.19
N VAL A 72 10.55 5.30 12.90
CA VAL A 72 10.69 6.58 12.19
C VAL A 72 9.86 7.68 12.87
N LEU A 73 8.61 7.38 13.21
CA LEU A 73 7.73 8.33 13.89
C LEU A 73 8.21 8.67 15.31
N SER A 74 8.69 7.67 16.05
CA SER A 74 9.23 7.88 17.40
C SER A 74 10.49 8.74 17.39
N GLU A 75 11.38 8.53 16.42
CA GLU A 75 12.58 9.35 16.20
C GLU A 75 12.21 10.79 15.79
N ALA A 76 11.10 10.97 15.09
CA ALA A 76 10.52 12.28 14.76
C ALA A 76 9.72 12.93 15.92
N GLY A 77 9.66 12.29 17.10
CA GLY A 77 8.95 12.82 18.26
C GLY A 77 7.43 12.58 18.27
N VAL A 78 6.91 11.75 17.37
CA VAL A 78 5.50 11.37 17.30
C VAL A 78 5.31 10.07 18.09
N ALA A 79 4.56 10.12 19.20
CA ALA A 79 4.19 8.91 19.92
C ALA A 79 3.17 8.10 19.10
N VAL A 80 3.26 6.77 19.13
CA VAL A 80 2.33 5.89 18.41
C VAL A 80 1.62 4.97 19.39
N LYS A 81 0.29 4.95 19.34
CA LYS A 81 -0.55 3.98 20.04
C LYS A 81 -1.19 3.02 19.02
N PRO A 82 -0.53 1.88 18.74
CA PRO A 82 -1.11 0.86 17.88
C PRO A 82 -2.16 0.02 18.62
N TRP A 83 -2.82 -0.86 17.87
CA TRP A 83 -3.79 -1.87 18.31
C TRP A 83 -5.13 -1.32 18.80
N VAL A 84 -5.46 -0.09 18.38
CA VAL A 84 -6.73 0.54 18.73
C VAL A 84 -7.75 0.33 17.61
N CYS A 85 -8.92 -0.16 17.97
CA CYS A 85 -10.07 -0.33 17.09
C CYS A 85 -11.30 0.36 17.70
N GLY A 86 -12.25 0.77 16.86
CA GLY A 86 -13.48 1.42 17.30
C GLY A 86 -13.86 2.61 16.43
N SER A 87 -14.95 3.28 16.80
CA SER A 87 -15.35 4.54 16.18
C SER A 87 -14.39 5.67 16.58
N ALA A 88 -14.36 6.74 15.79
CA ALA A 88 -13.58 7.92 16.12
C ALA A 88 -13.98 8.51 17.48
N ASP A 89 -15.28 8.57 17.76
CA ASP A 89 -15.85 9.14 18.98
C ASP A 89 -15.47 8.35 20.23
N ASP A 90 -15.45 7.01 20.15
CA ASP A 90 -15.03 6.17 21.28
C ASP A 90 -13.56 6.41 21.63
N VAL A 91 -12.72 6.55 20.61
CA VAL A 91 -11.28 6.78 20.77
C VAL A 91 -11.01 8.17 21.34
N LEU A 92 -11.72 9.20 20.87
CA LEU A 92 -11.63 10.54 21.45
C LEU A 92 -12.11 10.57 22.90
N THR A 93 -13.14 9.79 23.24
CA THR A 93 -13.61 9.62 24.62
C THR A 93 -12.54 8.96 25.50
N ALA A 94 -11.87 7.92 24.99
CA ALA A 94 -10.76 7.26 25.69
C ALA A 94 -9.49 8.14 25.79
N LEU A 95 -9.26 9.05 24.83
CA LEU A 95 -8.19 10.04 24.89
C LEU A 95 -8.46 11.11 25.96
N ARG A 96 -9.73 11.55 26.09
CA ARG A 96 -10.17 12.51 27.12
C ARG A 96 -10.05 11.93 28.53
N SER A 97 -10.39 10.65 28.73
CA SER A 97 -10.23 9.97 30.02
C SER A 97 -8.78 9.60 30.37
N ASN A 98 -7.80 10.14 29.63
CA ASN A 98 -6.37 9.90 29.83
C ASN A 98 -5.91 8.44 29.63
N ALA A 99 -6.81 7.55 29.20
CA ALA A 99 -6.56 6.12 29.13
C ALA A 99 -5.57 5.72 28.01
N LEU A 100 -5.45 6.57 26.98
CA LEU A 100 -4.59 6.36 25.82
C LEU A 100 -3.25 7.11 25.88
N ARG A 101 -2.93 7.77 27.00
CA ARG A 101 -1.67 8.51 27.15
C ARG A 101 -0.43 7.58 27.12
N PRO A 102 0.67 7.99 26.45
CA PRO A 102 1.89 7.19 26.34
C PRO A 102 2.65 7.03 27.68
N ASP A 103 2.36 7.88 28.66
CA ASP A 103 3.05 8.03 29.95
C ASP A 103 2.49 7.18 31.12
N VAL A 104 1.32 6.55 30.96
CA VAL A 104 0.71 5.75 32.04
C VAL A 104 1.13 4.28 31.95
N GLN A 105 2.19 3.93 32.68
CA GLN A 105 2.53 2.53 32.97
C GLN A 105 1.60 1.99 34.07
N GLY A 106 0.64 1.17 33.67
CA GLY A 106 0.32 -0.10 34.34
C GLY A 106 -0.34 -0.16 35.72
N SER A 107 -0.36 0.87 36.58
CA SER A 107 -0.93 0.70 37.94
C SER A 107 -2.03 1.68 38.34
N ASP A 108 -2.15 2.86 37.72
CA ASP A 108 -3.08 3.89 38.21
C ASP A 108 -4.20 4.26 37.21
N ALA A 109 -4.38 3.47 36.15
CA ALA A 109 -5.41 3.71 35.14
C ALA A 109 -6.80 3.32 35.66
N GLN A 110 -7.47 4.24 36.34
CA GLN A 110 -8.93 4.24 36.49
C GLN A 110 -9.56 4.39 35.09
N GLY A 111 -9.70 3.27 34.36
CA GLY A 111 -10.24 3.26 32.98
C GLY A 111 -9.99 1.97 32.20
N SER A 112 -9.84 0.83 32.89
CA SER A 112 -9.53 -0.48 32.29
C SER A 112 -10.56 -0.94 31.24
N ASP A 113 -11.84 -0.67 31.49
CA ASP A 113 -12.94 -1.30 30.73
C ASP A 113 -13.13 -0.67 29.34
N ALA A 114 -12.89 0.65 29.21
CA ALA A 114 -12.97 1.35 27.93
C ALA A 114 -11.77 1.06 27.02
N LEU A 115 -10.59 0.78 27.59
CA LEU A 115 -9.44 0.37 26.79
C LEU A 115 -9.56 -1.09 26.32
N GLU A 116 -10.17 -1.96 27.13
CA GLU A 116 -10.39 -3.37 26.77
C GLU A 116 -11.37 -3.55 25.60
N SER A 117 -12.39 -2.69 25.50
CA SER A 117 -13.34 -2.71 24.37
C SER A 117 -12.74 -2.16 23.07
N LEU A 118 -11.75 -1.27 23.17
CA LEU A 118 -11.08 -0.63 22.03
C LEU A 118 -9.76 -1.31 21.63
N THR A 119 -9.38 -2.41 22.28
CA THR A 119 -8.17 -3.17 21.93
C THR A 119 -8.54 -4.38 21.08
N MET A 120 -7.82 -4.60 19.97
CA MET A 120 -8.08 -5.75 19.09
C MET A 120 -8.04 -7.11 19.82
N PRO A 121 -8.95 -8.05 19.51
CA PRO A 121 -8.92 -9.42 20.05
C PRO A 121 -7.57 -10.10 19.77
N GLY A 122 -6.96 -10.71 20.79
CA GLY A 122 -5.65 -11.38 20.68
C GLY A 122 -4.44 -10.52 21.08
N CYS A 123 -4.59 -9.20 21.20
CA CYS A 123 -3.53 -8.29 21.69
C CYS A 123 -3.60 -8.04 23.21
N ARG A 124 -4.56 -8.68 23.90
CA ARG A 124 -4.86 -8.49 25.34
C ARG A 124 -3.67 -8.80 26.26
N ASN A 125 -2.71 -9.61 25.81
CA ASN A 125 -1.56 -10.05 26.60
C ASN A 125 -0.18 -9.51 26.14
N MET A 126 -0.12 -8.56 25.19
CA MET A 126 1.16 -7.92 24.78
C MET A 126 1.50 -6.67 25.61
N ARG A 127 0.98 -6.55 26.83
CA ARG A 127 1.32 -5.44 27.76
C ARG A 127 2.63 -5.68 28.54
N GLY A 128 3.25 -6.85 28.41
CA GLY A 128 4.60 -7.11 28.93
C GLY A 128 5.60 -7.09 27.78
N GLY A 129 6.70 -6.36 27.95
CA GLY A 129 7.85 -6.35 27.03
C GLY A 129 8.52 -7.72 26.90
N GLY A 130 7.85 -8.64 26.20
CA GLY A 130 8.37 -9.95 25.81
C GLY A 130 8.95 -9.85 24.41
N GLY A 131 10.28 -9.88 24.32
CA GLY A 131 11.03 -9.81 23.07
C GLY A 131 10.54 -10.83 22.03
N MET A 132 9.89 -10.33 20.99
CA MET A 132 9.70 -11.10 19.77
C MET A 132 11.03 -11.05 19.01
N ARG A 133 11.63 -12.22 18.80
CA ARG A 133 12.93 -12.45 18.16
C ARG A 133 13.11 -11.58 16.91
N GLN A 134 14.09 -10.68 16.97
CA GLN A 134 14.62 -9.90 15.84
C GLN A 134 15.24 -10.84 14.78
N GLN A 135 14.43 -11.51 13.96
CA GLN A 135 14.94 -12.17 12.73
C GLN A 135 14.00 -12.02 11.52
N GLY A 136 12.99 -11.17 11.60
CA GLY A 136 12.26 -10.70 10.42
C GLY A 136 12.95 -9.47 9.82
N ARG A 137 14.00 -9.69 9.02
CA ARG A 137 14.68 -8.63 8.26
C ARG A 137 13.62 -7.92 7.39
N CYS A 138 13.28 -6.66 7.69
CA CYS A 138 12.57 -5.82 6.73
C CYS A 138 13.39 -5.83 5.43
N ARG A 139 12.83 -6.39 4.35
CA ARG A 139 13.53 -6.68 3.10
C ARG A 139 13.85 -5.42 2.26
N HIS A 140 13.91 -4.25 2.89
CA HIS A 140 14.28 -2.99 2.25
C HIS A 140 15.54 -2.48 2.91
N GLY A 141 16.66 -3.10 2.50
CA GLY A 141 17.98 -2.60 2.80
C GLY A 141 18.25 -1.34 1.99
N SER A 142 18.33 -0.21 2.66
CA SER A 142 19.32 0.82 2.35
C SER A 142 19.81 1.35 3.70
N PRO A 143 21.10 1.18 4.04
CA PRO A 143 21.64 1.74 5.26
C PRO A 143 21.72 3.26 5.09
N PHE A 144 20.85 4.00 5.79
CA PHE A 144 21.09 5.43 5.98
C PHE A 144 22.35 5.59 6.83
N PRO A 145 23.36 6.35 6.38
CA PRO A 145 24.51 6.64 7.22
C PRO A 145 24.07 7.56 8.35
N VAL A 146 24.21 7.08 9.57
CA VAL A 146 24.09 7.87 10.79
C VAL A 146 25.36 8.71 10.90
N SER A 147 25.34 9.98 10.50
CA SER A 147 26.42 10.91 10.84
C SER A 147 26.11 11.54 12.20
N THR A 148 26.76 11.04 13.24
CA THR A 148 26.95 11.77 14.50
C THR A 148 27.89 12.95 14.27
N GLY A 149 27.48 14.16 14.64
CA GLY A 149 28.43 15.25 14.89
C GLY A 149 27.93 16.66 14.54
N ASN A 150 27.58 17.40 15.59
CA ASN A 150 27.85 18.83 15.82
C ASN A 150 27.42 19.88 14.78
N ALA A 151 26.46 20.71 15.19
CA ALA A 151 26.39 22.13 14.84
C ALA A 151 27.67 22.85 15.35
N PRO A 152 28.13 23.97 14.77
CA PRO A 152 27.34 25.21 14.74
C PRO A 152 27.39 26.01 13.43
N ASP A 153 26.38 26.87 13.31
CA ASP A 153 26.44 28.25 12.79
C ASP A 153 27.11 28.49 11.42
N GLN A 154 26.31 28.83 10.41
CA GLN A 154 26.56 30.02 9.58
C GLN A 154 25.46 30.27 8.54
N THR A 155 24.84 31.44 8.69
CA THR A 155 24.37 32.37 7.63
C THR A 155 23.36 31.89 6.59
N TYR A 156 22.13 32.40 6.78
CA TYR A 156 21.22 32.78 5.71
C TYR A 156 21.91 33.67 4.67
N GLY A 157 21.80 33.30 3.39
CA GLY A 157 22.26 34.09 2.26
C GLY A 157 21.49 33.75 0.99
N GLN A 158 20.48 34.56 0.68
CA GLN A 158 20.10 35.11 -0.64
C GLN A 158 19.93 34.18 -1.86
N THR A 159 18.71 34.19 -2.41
CA THR A 159 18.26 33.83 -3.78
C THR A 159 19.01 34.66 -4.87
N PRO A 160 18.95 34.41 -6.21
CA PRO A 160 17.84 33.84 -7.00
C PRO A 160 18.18 33.01 -8.28
N GLY A 161 17.13 32.43 -8.88
CA GLY A 161 16.89 32.22 -10.33
C GLY A 161 17.94 31.50 -11.18
N HIS A 162 17.61 30.31 -11.70
CA HIS A 162 18.03 29.90 -13.04
C HIS A 162 16.99 28.94 -13.65
N GLU A 163 16.25 29.47 -14.59
CA GLU A 163 15.52 28.79 -15.64
C GLU A 163 16.48 28.42 -16.78
N HIS A 164 16.11 27.34 -17.50
CA HIS A 164 16.78 26.69 -18.64
C HIS A 164 17.90 25.70 -18.27
N ASP A 165 17.62 24.39 -18.40
CA ASP A 165 17.97 23.71 -19.64
C ASP A 165 17.35 22.32 -19.75
N ALA A 166 17.09 21.94 -20.99
CA ALA A 166 16.48 20.70 -21.41
C ALA A 166 17.28 19.46 -20.95
N PHE A 167 16.60 18.47 -20.39
CA PHE A 167 17.02 17.08 -20.46
C PHE A 167 16.01 16.32 -21.33
N LEU A 168 16.10 16.56 -22.64
CA LEU A 168 15.67 15.58 -23.62
C LEU A 168 16.69 14.43 -23.65
N GLN A 169 16.16 13.25 -23.98
CA GLN A 169 16.85 12.03 -24.41
C GLN A 169 17.52 11.20 -23.30
N THR A 170 17.36 9.89 -23.26
CA THR A 170 17.21 8.88 -24.34
C THR A 170 16.33 7.73 -23.83
N ASP A 171 15.30 7.31 -24.55
CA ASP A 171 15.33 6.38 -25.69
C ASP A 171 15.69 4.92 -25.34
N ALA A 172 14.98 4.06 -26.06
CA ALA A 172 14.84 2.63 -25.90
C ALA A 172 16.15 1.81 -25.88
N THR A 173 15.93 0.55 -25.48
CA THR A 173 16.73 -0.67 -25.72
C THR A 173 18.04 -0.80 -24.96
N GLU A 174 18.06 -1.78 -24.05
CA GLU A 174 19.00 -2.93 -24.05
C GLU A 174 19.05 -3.58 -22.65
N GLN A 175 17.99 -4.33 -22.30
CA GLN A 175 18.12 -5.39 -21.30
C GLN A 175 17.47 -6.63 -21.92
N GLY A 176 18.31 -7.58 -22.37
CA GLY A 176 17.90 -8.93 -22.73
C GLY A 176 17.44 -9.71 -21.52
N ASP A 177 16.41 -9.20 -20.84
CA ASP A 177 15.70 -9.92 -19.80
C ASP A 177 14.66 -10.81 -20.47
N ILE A 178 14.61 -12.06 -20.05
CA ILE A 178 13.64 -13.05 -20.45
C ILE A 178 12.23 -12.45 -20.30
N MET A 179 11.60 -12.07 -21.42
CA MET A 179 10.29 -11.44 -21.40
C MET A 179 9.24 -12.52 -21.23
N LYS A 180 8.78 -12.69 -19.99
CA LYS A 180 7.60 -13.47 -19.69
C LYS A 180 6.35 -12.62 -19.89
N ILE A 181 5.47 -13.10 -20.75
CA ILE A 181 4.21 -12.47 -21.12
C ILE A 181 3.08 -13.34 -20.56
N ALA A 182 2.23 -12.76 -19.71
CA ALA A 182 1.02 -13.39 -19.23
C ALA A 182 -0.17 -13.02 -20.12
N ILE A 183 -1.00 -14.00 -20.49
CA ILE A 183 -2.19 -13.80 -21.33
C ILE A 183 -3.39 -14.45 -20.65
N THR A 184 -4.51 -13.74 -20.55
CA THR A 184 -5.74 -14.32 -19.97
C THR A 184 -6.42 -15.26 -20.96
N ALA A 185 -6.68 -16.49 -20.55
CA ALA A 185 -7.30 -17.49 -21.41
C ALA A 185 -8.41 -18.26 -20.68
N GLN A 186 -9.43 -18.66 -21.44
CA GLN A 186 -10.50 -19.53 -20.94
C GLN A 186 -10.10 -21.02 -20.92
N GLY A 187 -8.94 -21.35 -21.48
CA GLY A 187 -8.42 -22.71 -21.57
C GLY A 187 -6.90 -22.76 -21.44
N THR A 188 -6.35 -23.98 -21.51
CA THR A 188 -4.93 -24.26 -21.25
C THR A 188 -4.01 -24.09 -22.45
N SER A 189 -4.57 -23.75 -23.62
CA SER A 189 -3.86 -23.73 -24.91
C SER A 189 -3.87 -22.33 -25.51
N LEU A 190 -2.87 -21.97 -26.33
CA LEU A 190 -2.82 -20.67 -27.03
C LEU A 190 -3.99 -20.44 -28.00
N GLU A 191 -4.59 -21.51 -28.50
CA GLU A 191 -5.80 -21.46 -29.35
C GLU A 191 -7.08 -21.18 -28.55
N SER A 192 -7.00 -21.20 -27.22
CA SER A 192 -8.16 -20.94 -26.38
C SER A 192 -8.62 -19.49 -26.54
N PRO A 193 -9.93 -19.24 -26.42
CA PRO A 193 -10.45 -17.90 -26.48
C PRO A 193 -9.85 -17.03 -25.37
N LEU A 194 -9.55 -15.78 -25.73
CA LEU A 194 -9.07 -14.79 -24.78
C LEU A 194 -10.17 -14.54 -23.74
N ASP A 195 -9.82 -14.61 -22.46
CA ASP A 195 -10.79 -14.25 -21.42
C ASP A 195 -10.86 -12.72 -21.35
N PRO A 196 -12.04 -12.09 -21.53
CA PRO A 196 -12.17 -10.65 -21.37
C PRO A 196 -11.92 -10.21 -19.92
N ARG A 197 -11.92 -11.16 -18.97
CA ARG A 197 -11.83 -10.90 -17.54
C ARG A 197 -10.51 -11.26 -16.93
N PHE A 198 -9.81 -10.28 -16.38
CA PHE A 198 -8.56 -10.53 -15.69
C PHE A 198 -8.73 -11.26 -14.34
N GLY A 199 -9.47 -10.69 -13.39
CA GLY A 199 -9.50 -11.20 -12.02
C GLY A 199 -10.20 -12.54 -11.86
N ARG A 200 -11.17 -12.82 -12.74
CA ARG A 200 -11.95 -14.06 -12.78
C ARG A 200 -11.73 -14.82 -14.10
N ALA A 201 -10.54 -14.69 -14.69
CA ALA A 201 -10.13 -15.55 -15.79
C ALA A 201 -10.15 -17.01 -15.33
N ALA A 202 -10.37 -17.95 -16.26
CA ALA A 202 -10.12 -19.37 -15.97
C ALA A 202 -8.64 -19.63 -15.62
N GLY A 203 -7.72 -18.96 -16.34
CA GLY A 203 -6.30 -19.00 -16.06
C GLY A 203 -5.47 -18.03 -16.89
N PHE A 204 -4.16 -18.15 -16.74
CA PHE A 204 -3.16 -17.33 -17.41
C PHE A 204 -2.17 -18.21 -18.17
N LEU A 205 -1.92 -17.91 -19.44
CA LEU A 205 -0.85 -18.49 -20.22
C LEU A 205 0.40 -17.61 -20.07
N ILE A 206 1.46 -18.18 -19.50
CA ILE A 206 2.76 -17.52 -19.31
C ILE A 206 3.66 -17.98 -20.45
N VAL A 207 3.89 -17.10 -21.41
CA VAL A 207 4.76 -17.32 -22.55
C VAL A 207 6.12 -16.72 -22.24
N ASP A 208 7.15 -17.55 -22.30
CA ASP A 208 8.53 -17.11 -22.18
C ASP A 208 9.09 -16.83 -23.59
N GLU A 209 9.35 -15.57 -23.91
CA GLU A 209 9.78 -15.17 -25.26
C GLU A 209 11.17 -15.73 -25.61
N ALA A 210 12.04 -15.96 -24.62
CA ALA A 210 13.40 -16.44 -24.84
C ALA A 210 13.44 -17.93 -25.18
N SER A 211 12.60 -18.73 -24.51
CA SER A 211 12.55 -20.19 -24.71
C SER A 211 11.42 -20.66 -25.63
N GLY A 212 10.42 -19.80 -25.90
CA GLY A 212 9.18 -20.16 -26.57
C GLY A 212 8.28 -21.08 -25.74
N ASN A 213 8.63 -21.34 -24.47
CA ASN A 213 7.86 -22.22 -23.61
C ASN A 213 6.57 -21.51 -23.15
N THR A 214 5.48 -22.27 -23.07
CA THR A 214 4.19 -21.77 -22.58
C THR A 214 3.77 -22.58 -21.37
N GLU A 215 3.58 -21.92 -20.24
CA GLU A 215 3.09 -22.52 -18.99
C GLU A 215 1.67 -22.03 -18.72
N TYR A 216 0.75 -22.93 -18.39
CA TYR A 216 -0.59 -22.55 -17.94
C TYR A 216 -0.64 -22.44 -16.42
N ARG A 217 -1.14 -21.30 -15.93
CA ARG A 217 -1.41 -21.03 -14.52
C ARG A 217 -2.92 -20.99 -14.28
N ASP A 218 -3.39 -21.96 -13.53
CA ASP A 218 -4.80 -22.06 -13.15
C ASP A 218 -5.21 -20.96 -12.17
N ASN A 219 -6.38 -20.35 -12.39
CA ASN A 219 -6.93 -19.28 -11.58
C ASN A 219 -8.28 -19.68 -10.92
N SER A 220 -8.56 -20.99 -10.82
CA SER A 220 -9.83 -21.53 -10.32
C SER A 220 -10.14 -21.09 -8.88
N GLN A 221 -9.11 -20.88 -8.07
CA GLN A 221 -9.24 -20.37 -6.70
C GLN A 221 -9.87 -18.97 -6.67
N ASN A 222 -9.62 -18.14 -7.68
CA ASN A 222 -10.09 -16.75 -7.74
C ASN A 222 -11.43 -16.61 -8.47
N LEU A 223 -11.86 -17.60 -9.26
CA LEU A 223 -13.15 -17.60 -9.96
C LEU A 223 -14.33 -17.34 -9.01
N ASN A 224 -14.33 -18.03 -7.86
CA ASN A 224 -15.44 -18.04 -6.90
C ASN A 224 -15.26 -17.09 -5.72
N LEU A 225 -14.18 -16.29 -5.69
CA LEU A 225 -13.98 -15.37 -4.57
C LEU A 225 -15.05 -14.27 -4.56
N PRO A 226 -15.68 -13.99 -3.41
CA PRO A 226 -16.68 -12.94 -3.30
C PRO A 226 -16.06 -11.55 -3.49
N GLN A 227 -14.82 -11.35 -3.04
CA GLN A 227 -14.06 -10.11 -3.25
C GLN A 227 -12.55 -10.42 -3.36
N GLY A 228 -11.80 -9.51 -3.99
CA GLY A 228 -10.33 -9.58 -4.04
C GLY A 228 -9.76 -10.51 -5.12
N ALA A 229 -10.59 -11.13 -5.96
CA ALA A 229 -10.17 -12.01 -7.05
C ALA A 229 -9.09 -11.38 -7.95
N GLY A 230 -9.29 -10.11 -8.35
CA GLY A 230 -8.32 -9.39 -9.18
C GLY A 230 -6.98 -9.07 -8.51
N ILE A 231 -6.96 -8.88 -7.19
CA ILE A 231 -5.71 -8.63 -6.44
C ILE A 231 -4.91 -9.92 -6.34
N GLN A 232 -5.56 -11.03 -6.02
CA GLN A 232 -4.92 -12.35 -5.94
C GLN A 232 -4.43 -12.82 -7.31
N ALA A 233 -5.23 -12.63 -8.36
CA ALA A 233 -4.81 -12.88 -9.74
C ALA A 233 -3.54 -12.09 -10.12
N ALA A 234 -3.49 -10.79 -9.78
CA ALA A 234 -2.31 -9.97 -10.01
C ALA A 234 -1.06 -10.47 -9.27
N MET A 235 -1.22 -10.91 -8.02
CA MET A 235 -0.13 -11.51 -7.25
C MET A 235 0.36 -12.82 -7.89
N ASN A 236 -0.57 -13.69 -8.29
CA ASN A 236 -0.22 -14.95 -8.97
C ASN A 236 0.57 -14.72 -10.25
N VAL A 237 0.18 -13.72 -11.07
CA VAL A 237 0.91 -13.36 -12.29
C VAL A 237 2.28 -12.76 -11.94
N ALA A 238 2.37 -11.88 -10.94
CA ALA A 238 3.64 -11.31 -10.50
C ALA A 238 4.64 -12.38 -10.03
N ASP A 239 4.17 -13.42 -9.34
CA ASP A 239 4.99 -14.54 -8.86
C ASP A 239 5.60 -15.38 -9.99
N THR A 240 5.01 -15.36 -11.20
CA THR A 240 5.59 -16.03 -12.38
C THR A 240 6.79 -15.30 -12.97
N GLY A 241 6.99 -14.04 -12.57
CA GLY A 241 7.98 -13.13 -13.14
C GLY A 241 7.55 -12.48 -14.46
N ALA A 242 6.27 -12.58 -14.83
CA ALA A 242 5.74 -11.90 -16.00
C ALA A 242 5.91 -10.38 -15.87
N ARG A 243 6.38 -9.73 -16.94
CA ARG A 243 6.53 -8.27 -17.03
C ARG A 243 5.44 -7.61 -17.86
N THR A 244 4.74 -8.41 -18.65
CA THR A 244 3.68 -7.98 -19.56
C THR A 244 2.45 -8.82 -19.28
N LEU A 245 1.29 -8.19 -19.22
CA LEU A 245 -0.02 -8.82 -19.16
C LEU A 245 -0.86 -8.37 -20.35
N ILE A 246 -1.39 -9.32 -21.11
CA ILE A 246 -2.35 -9.09 -22.18
C ILE A 246 -3.72 -9.62 -21.72
N THR A 247 -4.72 -8.75 -21.71
CA THR A 247 -6.06 -9.11 -21.25
C THR A 247 -7.13 -8.22 -21.88
N GLY A 248 -8.40 -8.57 -21.73
CA GLY A 248 -9.51 -7.71 -22.19
C GLY A 248 -9.70 -6.50 -21.28
N HIS A 249 -10.14 -6.72 -20.03
CA HIS A 249 -10.43 -5.65 -19.08
C HIS A 249 -9.81 -5.91 -17.69
N VAL A 250 -9.42 -4.81 -17.05
CA VAL A 250 -8.85 -4.81 -15.69
C VAL A 250 -9.57 -3.76 -14.85
N GLY A 251 -10.02 -4.16 -13.65
CA GLY A 251 -10.63 -3.25 -12.67
C GLY A 251 -9.59 -2.47 -11.84
N PRO A 252 -9.99 -1.43 -11.10
CA PRO A 252 -9.07 -0.44 -10.53
C PRO A 252 -8.15 -1.04 -9.45
N LYS A 253 -8.69 -1.95 -8.63
CA LYS A 253 -7.90 -2.65 -7.60
C LYS A 253 -6.88 -3.62 -8.18
N ALA A 254 -7.23 -4.29 -9.29
CA ALA A 254 -6.33 -5.21 -9.97
C ALA A 254 -5.22 -4.45 -10.71
N PHE A 255 -5.57 -3.34 -11.38
CA PHE A 255 -4.62 -2.47 -12.06
C PHE A 255 -3.58 -1.90 -11.09
N LEU A 256 -4.03 -1.43 -9.91
CA LEU A 256 -3.13 -0.97 -8.85
C LEU A 256 -2.15 -2.07 -8.40
N ALA A 257 -2.64 -3.31 -8.25
CA ALA A 257 -1.81 -4.44 -7.84
C ALA A 257 -0.78 -4.82 -8.92
N LEU A 258 -1.19 -4.83 -10.20
CA LEU A 258 -0.31 -5.09 -11.35
C LEU A 258 0.78 -4.02 -11.49
N ASN A 259 0.41 -2.74 -11.33
CA ASN A 259 1.35 -1.63 -11.39
C ASN A 259 2.39 -1.72 -10.25
N LYS A 260 1.96 -2.09 -9.03
CA LYS A 260 2.89 -2.38 -7.92
C LYS A 260 3.84 -3.54 -8.20
N GLY A 261 3.41 -4.52 -8.99
CA GLY A 261 4.24 -5.62 -9.50
C GLY A 261 5.17 -5.22 -10.66
N ASN A 262 5.11 -3.96 -11.11
CA ASN A 262 5.84 -3.46 -12.27
C ASN A 262 5.52 -4.27 -13.55
N ILE A 263 4.24 -4.63 -13.70
CA ILE A 263 3.69 -5.39 -14.84
C ILE A 263 2.98 -4.40 -15.76
N ALA A 264 3.40 -4.34 -17.01
CA ALA A 264 2.75 -3.55 -18.04
C ALA A 264 1.48 -4.26 -18.53
N VAL A 265 0.36 -3.54 -18.54
CA VAL A 265 -0.95 -4.07 -18.97
C VAL A 265 -1.22 -3.62 -20.39
N TYR A 266 -1.67 -4.55 -21.24
CA TYR A 266 -2.07 -4.31 -22.62
C TYR A 266 -3.49 -4.83 -22.82
N TYR A 267 -4.33 -3.98 -23.39
CA TYR A 267 -5.69 -4.35 -23.74
C TYR A 267 -5.74 -4.97 -25.13
N SER A 268 -6.43 -6.10 -25.24
CA SER A 268 -6.66 -6.78 -26.51
C SER A 268 -8.10 -7.25 -26.61
N GLU A 269 -8.70 -7.01 -27.77
CA GLU A 269 -10.02 -7.53 -28.16
C GLU A 269 -9.89 -8.75 -29.09
N ALA A 270 -8.71 -9.37 -29.13
CA ALA A 270 -8.46 -10.56 -29.95
C ALA A 270 -9.37 -11.72 -29.54
N THR A 271 -9.68 -12.59 -30.51
CA THR A 271 -10.58 -13.73 -30.26
C THR A 271 -9.86 -14.83 -29.51
N THR A 272 -8.57 -15.02 -29.78
CA THR A 272 -7.73 -16.08 -29.19
C THR A 272 -6.49 -15.53 -28.49
N ALA A 273 -5.93 -16.29 -27.55
CA ALA A 273 -4.69 -15.92 -26.87
C ALA A 273 -3.49 -15.85 -27.84
N ALA A 274 -3.48 -16.69 -28.88
CA ALA A 274 -2.48 -16.67 -29.95
C ALA A 274 -2.51 -15.35 -30.74
N GLU A 275 -3.70 -14.91 -31.18
CA GLU A 275 -3.87 -13.63 -31.88
C GLU A 275 -3.43 -12.45 -31.00
N ALA A 276 -3.75 -12.49 -29.71
CA ALA A 276 -3.35 -11.46 -28.76
C ALA A 276 -1.82 -11.38 -28.61
N LEU A 277 -1.14 -12.53 -28.55
CA LEU A 277 0.32 -12.61 -28.52
C LEU A 277 0.95 -12.06 -29.81
N GLU A 278 0.39 -12.38 -30.97
CA GLU A 278 0.89 -11.87 -32.25
C GLU A 278 0.70 -10.36 -32.37
N ALA A 279 -0.45 -9.83 -32.00
CA ALA A 279 -0.72 -8.39 -31.98
C ALA A 279 0.27 -7.64 -31.06
N PHE A 280 0.61 -8.23 -29.92
CA PHE A 280 1.64 -7.70 -29.03
C PHE A 280 3.02 -7.68 -29.71
N LYS A 281 3.43 -8.77 -30.35
CA LYS A 281 4.70 -8.85 -31.09
C LYS A 281 4.79 -7.88 -32.25
N ARG A 282 3.66 -7.56 -32.90
CA ARG A 282 3.56 -6.54 -33.96
C ARG A 282 3.57 -5.10 -33.41
N GLY A 283 3.49 -4.90 -32.10
CA GLY A 283 3.43 -3.58 -31.47
C GLY A 283 2.10 -2.86 -31.68
N GLU A 284 1.03 -3.59 -32.04
CA GLU A 284 -0.29 -3.02 -32.33
C GLU A 284 -1.12 -2.78 -31.05
N LEU A 285 -0.75 -3.42 -29.94
CA LEU A 285 -1.46 -3.26 -28.68
C LEU A 285 -1.03 -1.98 -27.96
N SER A 286 -2.01 -1.22 -27.50
CA SER A 286 -1.79 -0.04 -26.68
C SER A 286 -1.60 -0.44 -25.21
N LYS A 287 -0.56 0.12 -24.59
CA LYS A 287 -0.33 -0.01 -23.15
C LYS A 287 -1.43 0.75 -22.40
N ALA A 288 -1.99 0.13 -21.38
CA ALA A 288 -2.97 0.75 -20.50
C ALA A 288 -2.28 1.61 -19.43
N ASP A 289 -2.60 2.90 -19.40
CA ASP A 289 -2.14 3.83 -18.35
C ASP A 289 -3.13 3.95 -17.18
N ALA A 290 -4.39 3.52 -17.37
CA ALA A 290 -5.47 3.60 -16.39
C ALA A 290 -6.39 2.37 -16.45
N PRO A 291 -7.12 2.05 -15.36
CA PRO A 291 -8.13 0.99 -15.38
C PRO A 291 -9.35 1.36 -16.21
N ASP A 292 -9.86 0.41 -16.99
CA ASP A 292 -10.96 0.61 -17.95
C ASP A 292 -12.37 0.39 -17.36
N ARG A 293 -12.50 -0.24 -16.18
CA ARG A 293 -13.81 -0.57 -15.57
C ARG A 293 -13.93 -0.07 -14.13
N GLU A 294 -15.15 0.24 -13.69
CA GLU A 294 -15.48 0.58 -12.29
C GLU A 294 -15.45 -0.67 -11.36
N GLY A 295 -15.29 -0.45 -10.05
CA GLY A 295 -14.87 -1.44 -9.05
C GLY A 295 -15.76 -2.67 -8.77
N HIS A 296 -16.82 -2.91 -9.55
CA HIS A 296 -17.77 -4.02 -9.35
C HIS A 296 -17.94 -4.85 -10.62
N TRP A 297 -17.00 -5.76 -10.87
CA TRP A 297 -16.97 -6.61 -12.05
C TRP A 297 -16.48 -8.03 -11.73
#